data_AF-A0A7C6KBY4-F1
#
_entry.id   AF-A0A7C6KBY4-F1
#
_cell.length_a   1.000
_cell.length_b   1.000
_cell.length_c   1.000
_cell.angle_alpha   90.00
_cell.angle_beta   90.00
_cell.angle_gamma   90.00
#
_symmetry.space_group_name_H-M   'P 1'
#
loop_
_entity.id
_entity.type
_entity.pdbx_description
1 polymer ?
#
loop_
_entity_poly.entity_id
_entity_poly.type
_entity_poly.pdbx_seq_one_letter_code
_entity_poly.pdbx_strand_id
1 'polypeptide(L)'
;MGTNDLPSDDITSRRLKTLGEEIRTRRKQLRISAIATAEAAGISRVTLHRIEKGETSVAMGAYGKTLTVLGLDFHVVPTDRPDTPADHKVGWIPARIALVDYPQLKTLAWHVRGIDTLSPVEAFDIYERNARHLESAKLTQSEQDLLEALHQAFANVPRHV
;
A
#
# COMPACT_ATOMS: atom_id res chain seq x y z
N MET A 1 -8.55 -18.91 21.93
CA MET A 1 -7.21 -18.62 21.39
C MET A 1 -7.42 -18.10 19.97
N GLY A 2 -7.80 -16.83 19.83
CA GLY A 2 -8.14 -16.24 18.53
C GLY A 2 -6.87 -15.81 17.83
N THR A 3 -6.61 -16.35 16.64
CA THR A 3 -5.52 -15.92 15.77
C THR A 3 -5.81 -14.51 15.31
N ASN A 4 -4.92 -13.59 15.70
CA ASN A 4 -4.91 -12.21 15.28
C ASN A 4 -4.45 -12.16 13.82
N ASP A 5 -5.34 -12.45 12.87
CA ASP A 5 -5.07 -12.34 11.44
C ASP A 5 -4.98 -10.85 11.07
N LEU A 6 -3.76 -10.33 11.14
CA LEU A 6 -3.43 -8.93 10.84
C LEU A 6 -3.43 -8.68 9.32
N PRO A 7 -3.93 -7.52 8.85
CA PRO A 7 -3.92 -7.13 7.44
C PRO A 7 -2.50 -7.01 6.82
N SER A 8 -1.44 -7.02 7.63
CA SER A 8 -0.04 -7.02 7.21
C SER A 8 0.38 -8.27 6.45
N ASP A 9 -0.22 -9.42 6.77
CA ASP A 9 0.17 -10.70 6.18
C ASP A 9 -0.26 -10.79 4.71
N ASP A 10 -1.38 -10.16 4.36
CA ASP A 10 -1.85 -10.11 2.97
C ASP A 10 -0.96 -9.23 2.08
N ILE A 11 -0.55 -8.04 2.59
CA ILE A 11 0.37 -7.16 1.86
C ILE A 11 1.74 -7.82 1.68
N THR A 12 2.25 -8.46 2.74
CA THR A 12 3.53 -9.17 2.70
C THR A 12 3.49 -10.33 1.72
N SER A 13 2.43 -11.14 1.76
CA SER A 13 2.18 -12.23 0.81
C SER A 13 2.12 -11.73 -0.64
N ARG A 14 1.42 -10.62 -0.88
CA ARG A 14 1.31 -10.01 -2.21
C ARG A 14 2.66 -9.51 -2.73
N ARG A 15 3.44 -8.82 -1.89
CA ARG A 15 4.80 -8.35 -2.23
C ARG A 15 5.73 -9.51 -2.58
N LEU A 16 5.69 -10.60 -1.81
CA LEU A 16 6.49 -11.79 -2.09
C LEU A 16 6.05 -12.52 -3.36
N LYS A 17 4.75 -12.56 -3.67
CA LYS A 17 4.25 -13.09 -4.96
C LYS A 17 4.82 -12.31 -6.14
N THR A 18 4.75 -10.98 -6.09
CA THR A 18 5.34 -10.12 -7.13
C THR A 18 6.84 -10.37 -7.27
N LEU A 19 7.58 -10.43 -6.17
CA LEU A 19 9.01 -10.75 -6.19
C LEU A 19 9.29 -12.12 -6.83
N GLY A 20 8.52 -13.15 -6.47
CA GLY A 20 8.65 -14.50 -7.03
C GLY A 20 8.38 -14.55 -8.55
N GLU A 21 7.38 -13.80 -9.01
CA GLU A 21 7.04 -13.69 -10.44
C GLU A 21 8.15 -13.00 -11.23
N GLU A 22 8.75 -11.92 -10.71
CA GLU A 22 9.89 -11.24 -11.33
C GLU A 22 11.12 -12.17 -11.44
N ILE A 23 11.44 -12.90 -10.37
CA ILE A 23 12.50 -13.91 -10.38
C ILE A 23 12.25 -14.97 -11.46
N ARG A 24 11.03 -15.51 -11.53
CA ARG A 24 10.64 -16.51 -12.52
C ARG A 24 10.73 -15.96 -13.95
N THR A 25 10.30 -14.72 -14.14
CA THR A 25 10.35 -14.02 -15.43
C THR A 25 11.79 -13.85 -15.89
N ARG A 26 12.67 -13.34 -15.02
CA ARG A 26 14.11 -13.21 -15.31
C ARG A 26 14.73 -14.55 -15.70
N ARG A 27 14.48 -15.61 -14.94
CA ARG A 27 14.99 -16.94 -15.26
C ARG A 27 14.54 -17.41 -16.64
N LYS A 28 13.27 -17.21 -16.99
CA LYS A 28 12.72 -17.55 -18.31
C LYS A 28 13.34 -16.71 -19.43
N GLN A 29 13.58 -15.42 -19.21
CA GLN A 29 14.27 -14.56 -20.18
C GLN A 29 15.70 -15.04 -20.47
N LEU A 30 16.41 -15.51 -19.43
CA LEU A 30 17.73 -16.14 -19.57
C LEU A 30 17.66 -17.57 -20.14
N ARG A 31 16.46 -18.12 -20.34
CA ARG A 31 16.22 -19.50 -20.82
C ARG A 31 16.88 -20.59 -19.95
N ILE A 32 17.05 -20.31 -18.66
CA ILE A 32 17.64 -21.27 -17.70
C ILE A 32 16.53 -22.15 -17.11
N SER A 33 16.79 -23.45 -17.03
CA SER A 33 15.84 -24.38 -16.41
C SER A 33 15.74 -24.15 -14.90
N ALA A 34 14.60 -24.50 -14.32
CA ALA A 34 14.44 -24.44 -12.86
C ALA A 34 15.44 -25.36 -12.13
N ILE A 35 15.79 -26.50 -12.74
CA ILE A 35 16.77 -27.44 -12.18
C ILE A 35 18.15 -26.78 -12.14
N ALA A 36 18.62 -26.27 -13.29
CA ALA A 36 19.94 -25.64 -13.37
C ALA A 36 20.07 -24.41 -12.47
N THR A 37 18.99 -23.62 -12.33
CA THR A 37 18.99 -22.47 -11.41
C THR A 37 19.08 -22.91 -9.95
N ALA A 38 18.31 -23.94 -9.57
CA ALA A 38 18.32 -24.46 -8.20
C ALA A 38 19.69 -25.06 -7.84
N GLU A 39 20.30 -25.82 -8.76
CA GLU A 39 21.64 -26.38 -8.61
C GLU A 39 22.70 -25.28 -8.45
N ALA A 40 22.72 -24.29 -9.34
CA ALA A 40 23.66 -23.17 -9.27
C ALA A 40 23.47 -22.33 -8.00
N ALA A 41 22.24 -22.20 -7.50
CA ALA A 41 21.94 -21.49 -6.25
C ALA A 41 22.17 -22.37 -5.00
N GLY A 42 22.54 -23.65 -5.15
CA GLY A 42 22.75 -24.56 -4.03
C GLY A 42 21.49 -24.76 -3.19
N ILE A 43 20.31 -24.82 -3.82
CA ILE A 43 19.01 -25.03 -3.18
C ILE A 43 18.25 -26.17 -3.86
N SER A 44 17.21 -26.71 -3.20
CA SER A 44 16.35 -27.70 -3.83
C SER A 44 15.47 -27.08 -4.92
N ARG A 45 15.08 -27.86 -5.94
CA ARG A 45 14.08 -27.47 -6.94
C ARG A 45 12.75 -27.06 -6.30
N VAL A 46 12.36 -27.69 -5.19
CA VAL A 46 11.15 -27.36 -4.44
C VAL A 46 11.29 -25.98 -3.80
N THR A 47 12.45 -25.66 -3.22
CA THR A 47 12.73 -24.31 -2.68
C THR A 47 12.63 -23.26 -3.76
N LEU A 48 13.22 -23.48 -4.95
CA LEU A 48 13.08 -22.56 -6.07
C LEU A 48 11.61 -22.39 -6.48
N HIS A 49 10.82 -23.47 -6.51
CA HIS A 49 9.39 -23.38 -6.81
C HIS A 49 8.63 -22.51 -5.81
N ARG A 50 8.92 -22.64 -4.51
CA ARG A 50 8.30 -21.85 -3.44
C ARG A 50 8.72 -20.38 -3.52
N ILE A 51 9.98 -20.10 -3.87
CA ILE A 51 10.51 -18.76 -4.17
C ILE A 51 9.71 -18.12 -5.30
N GLU A 52 9.58 -18.81 -6.44
CA GLU A 52 8.86 -18.31 -7.61
C GLU A 52 7.35 -18.15 -7.38
N LYS A 53 6.79 -18.78 -6.35
CA LYS A 53 5.41 -18.59 -5.90
C LYS A 53 5.25 -17.49 -4.84
N GLY A 54 6.35 -16.97 -4.30
CA GLY A 54 6.30 -15.95 -3.23
C GLY A 54 5.84 -16.48 -1.88
N GLU A 55 6.17 -17.72 -1.53
CA GLU A 55 5.79 -18.29 -0.23
C GLU A 55 6.57 -17.64 0.94
N THR A 56 5.85 -17.15 1.95
CA THR A 56 6.40 -16.44 3.14
C THR A 56 7.35 -17.29 4.00
N SER A 57 7.23 -18.61 3.92
CA SER A 57 7.99 -19.56 4.73
C SER A 57 9.38 -19.88 4.18
N VAL A 58 9.81 -19.23 3.09
CA VAL A 58 11.15 -19.41 2.52
C VAL A 58 12.12 -18.42 3.14
N ALA A 59 13.27 -18.93 3.62
CA ALA A 59 14.31 -18.09 4.22
C ALA A 59 14.91 -17.10 3.21
N MET A 60 15.14 -15.85 3.64
CA MET A 60 15.72 -14.77 2.82
C MET A 60 17.04 -15.14 2.15
N GLY A 61 17.88 -15.95 2.81
CA GLY A 61 19.15 -16.43 2.24
C GLY A 61 18.96 -17.25 0.96
N ALA A 62 17.85 -17.98 0.81
CA ALA A 62 17.56 -18.73 -0.42
C ALA A 62 17.16 -17.81 -1.57
N TYR A 63 16.42 -16.72 -1.28
CA TYR A 63 16.16 -15.66 -2.26
C TYR A 63 17.47 -15.02 -2.73
N GLY A 64 18.35 -14.62 -1.80
CA GLY A 64 19.63 -14.00 -2.13
C GLY A 64 20.51 -14.85 -3.04
N LYS A 65 20.64 -16.15 -2.78
CA LYS A 65 21.38 -17.08 -3.65
C LYS A 65 20.77 -17.17 -5.05
N THR A 66 19.44 -17.23 -5.13
CA THR A 66 18.71 -17.30 -6.41
C THR A 66 18.91 -16.03 -7.24
N LEU A 67 18.80 -14.86 -6.60
CA LEU A 67 19.01 -13.56 -7.25
C LEU A 67 20.43 -13.44 -7.79
N THR A 68 21.43 -13.83 -6.99
CA THR A 68 22.85 -13.81 -7.39
C THR A 68 23.08 -14.62 -8.68
N VAL A 69 22.54 -15.83 -8.76
CA VAL A 69 22.69 -16.71 -9.93
C VAL A 69 22.00 -16.14 -11.18
N LEU A 70 20.91 -15.40 -11.01
CA LEU A 70 20.15 -14.78 -12.11
C LEU A 70 20.68 -13.39 -12.49
N GLY A 71 21.72 -12.90 -11.82
CA GLY A 71 22.28 -11.57 -12.01
C GLY A 71 21.26 -10.47 -11.67
N LEU A 72 20.54 -10.65 -10.55
CA LEU A 72 19.58 -9.70 -10.01
C LEU A 72 20.10 -9.12 -8.70
N ASP A 73 19.89 -7.82 -8.51
CA ASP A 73 20.15 -7.12 -7.25
C ASP A 73 18.86 -6.91 -6.45
N PHE A 74 19.01 -6.76 -5.14
CA PHE A 74 17.91 -6.47 -4.21
C PHE A 74 18.23 -5.21 -3.40
N HIS A 75 17.29 -4.26 -3.38
CA HIS A 75 17.42 -3.01 -2.64
C HIS A 75 16.19 -2.77 -1.78
N VAL A 76 16.41 -2.19 -0.60
CA VAL A 76 15.33 -1.70 0.27
C VAL A 76 15.05 -0.26 -0.14
N VAL A 77 13.82 -0.02 -0.58
CA VAL A 77 13.34 1.32 -0.93
C VAL A 77 12.44 1.81 0.21
N PRO A 78 12.68 3.01 0.78
CA PRO A 78 11.74 3.61 1.73
C PRO A 78 10.37 3.67 1.08
N THR A 79 9.37 3.10 1.75
CA THR A 79 8.00 3.36 1.39
C THR A 79 7.61 4.63 2.11
N ASP A 80 7.44 5.76 1.41
CA ASP A 80 6.83 6.99 1.95
C ASP A 80 5.34 6.79 2.32
N ARG A 81 4.92 5.53 2.47
CA ARG A 81 3.60 5.14 2.91
C ARG A 81 3.64 5.21 4.44
N PRO A 82 2.93 6.14 5.09
CA PRO A 82 2.64 5.93 6.50
C PRO A 82 1.94 4.58 6.61
N ASP A 83 2.44 3.70 7.48
CA ASP A 83 1.79 2.43 7.85
C ASP A 83 0.49 2.70 8.63
N THR A 84 -0.29 3.68 8.21
CA THR A 84 -1.70 3.76 8.56
C THR A 84 -2.41 2.75 7.66
N PRO A 85 -3.21 1.82 8.19
CA PRO A 85 -4.11 1.00 7.41
C PRO A 85 -5.24 1.88 6.85
N ALA A 86 -4.90 2.86 6.01
CA ALA A 86 -5.77 3.40 4.99
C ALA A 86 -5.65 2.44 3.79
N ASP A 87 -6.20 1.25 4.01
CA ASP A 87 -6.69 0.39 2.96
C ASP A 87 -7.46 1.28 1.98
N HIS A 88 -7.12 1.25 0.69
CA HIS A 88 -7.87 1.95 -0.35
C HIS A 88 -9.24 1.27 -0.46
N LYS A 89 -10.11 1.53 0.51
CA LYS A 89 -11.51 1.14 0.46
C LYS A 89 -12.26 2.33 -0.08
N VAL A 90 -12.45 2.35 -1.39
CA VAL A 90 -13.45 3.20 -2.05
C VAL A 90 -14.74 3.06 -1.24
N GLY A 91 -15.22 4.17 -0.68
CA GLY A 91 -16.44 4.22 0.17
C GLY A 91 -16.23 3.99 1.68
N TRP A 92 -15.00 3.90 2.19
CA TRP A 92 -14.73 3.86 3.64
C TRP A 92 -14.31 5.22 4.17
N ILE A 93 -14.92 5.65 5.29
CA ILE A 93 -14.58 6.89 5.96
C ILE A 93 -14.05 6.60 7.38
N PRO A 94 -12.81 6.98 7.71
CA PRO A 94 -12.28 6.77 9.06
C PRO A 94 -12.96 7.70 10.07
N ALA A 95 -13.20 7.21 11.29
CA ALA A 95 -13.84 7.99 12.36
C ALA A 95 -13.03 9.23 12.79
N ARG A 96 -11.71 9.22 12.56
CA ARG A 96 -10.82 10.38 12.71
C ARG A 96 -9.88 10.44 11.51
N ILE A 97 -9.81 11.60 10.86
CA ILE A 97 -9.02 11.90 9.67
C ILE A 97 -7.79 12.68 10.13
N ALA A 98 -6.60 12.10 10.04
CA ALA A 98 -5.36 12.78 10.43
C ALA A 98 -4.93 13.78 9.34
N LEU A 99 -4.75 15.05 9.68
CA LEU A 99 -4.40 16.10 8.71
C LEU A 99 -3.03 15.88 8.05
N VAL A 100 -2.13 15.12 8.69
CA VAL A 100 -0.82 14.81 8.13
C VAL A 100 -0.90 13.95 6.86
N ASP A 101 -1.94 13.12 6.74
CA ASP A 101 -2.12 12.20 5.62
C ASP A 101 -2.79 12.87 4.40
N TYR A 102 -3.33 14.09 4.56
CA TYR A 102 -4.11 14.81 3.55
C TYR A 102 -3.61 16.27 3.41
N PRO A 103 -2.54 16.53 2.64
CA PRO A 103 -1.88 17.83 2.55
C PRO A 103 -2.78 18.99 2.10
N GLN A 104 -3.70 18.75 1.16
CA GLN A 104 -4.68 19.74 0.71
C GLN A 104 -5.67 20.05 1.82
N LEU A 105 -6.24 19.02 2.48
CA LEU A 105 -7.15 19.22 3.61
C LEU A 105 -6.50 20.04 4.72
N LYS A 106 -5.23 19.75 5.05
CA LYS A 106 -4.45 20.51 6.03
C LYS A 106 -4.28 21.98 5.65
N THR A 107 -4.07 22.26 4.37
CA THR A 107 -3.94 23.63 3.85
C THR A 107 -5.26 24.39 3.96
N LEU A 108 -6.37 23.73 3.67
CA LEU A 108 -7.72 24.31 3.77
C LEU A 108 -8.18 24.48 5.23
N ALA A 109 -7.71 23.62 6.14
CA ALA A 109 -8.04 23.66 7.56
C ALA A 109 -7.28 24.72 8.37
N TRP A 110 -6.79 25.80 7.74
CA TRP A 110 -5.99 26.85 8.38
C TRP A 110 -6.66 27.55 9.58
N HIS A 111 -8.00 27.52 9.64
CA HIS A 111 -8.76 28.02 10.79
C HIS A 111 -8.70 27.09 12.02
N VAL A 112 -8.41 25.81 11.81
CA VAL A 112 -8.41 24.78 12.85
C VAL A 112 -6.98 24.68 13.42
N ARG A 113 -6.62 25.65 14.26
CA ARG A 113 -5.28 25.69 14.87
C ARG A 113 -5.18 24.70 16.04
N GLY A 114 -4.18 23.83 16.00
CA GLY A 114 -3.83 22.92 17.11
C GLY A 114 -4.61 21.60 17.14
N ILE A 115 -5.36 21.26 16.08
CA ILE A 115 -6.02 19.97 15.94
C ILE A 115 -5.33 19.19 14.84
N ASP A 116 -4.79 18.02 15.18
CA ASP A 116 -4.11 17.14 14.23
C ASP A 116 -5.07 16.13 13.54
N THR A 117 -6.30 16.00 14.05
CA THR A 117 -7.31 15.06 13.52
C THR A 117 -8.70 15.69 13.42
N LEU A 118 -9.39 15.51 12.30
CA LEU A 118 -10.77 15.96 12.08
C LEU A 118 -11.76 14.80 12.10
N SER A 119 -13.01 15.07 12.45
CA SER A 119 -14.11 14.14 12.15
C SER A 119 -14.47 14.18 10.66
N PRO A 120 -15.14 13.13 10.13
CA PRO A 120 -15.64 13.10 8.76
C PRO A 120 -16.49 14.31 8.36
N VAL A 121 -17.37 14.75 9.26
CA VAL A 121 -18.28 15.87 9.02
C VAL A 121 -17.49 17.18 8.92
N GLU A 122 -16.54 17.40 9.83
CA GLU A 122 -15.68 18.59 9.79
C GLU A 122 -14.81 18.63 8.54
N ALA A 123 -14.24 17.48 8.13
CA ALA A 123 -13.45 17.40 6.90
C ALA A 123 -14.29 17.73 5.66
N PHE A 124 -15.50 17.18 5.57
CA PHE A 124 -16.44 17.48 4.49
C PHE A 124 -16.82 18.97 4.45
N ASP A 125 -17.18 19.55 5.59
CA ASP A 125 -17.51 20.97 5.73
C ASP A 125 -16.37 21.90 5.28
N ILE A 126 -15.12 21.54 5.62
CA ILE A 126 -13.93 22.31 5.22
C ILE A 126 -13.75 22.24 3.70
N TYR A 127 -13.93 21.07 3.09
CA TYR A 127 -13.85 20.93 1.64
C TYR A 127 -14.93 21.73 0.91
N GLU A 128 -16.20 21.65 1.36
CA GLU A 128 -17.29 22.40 0.73
C GLU A 128 -17.09 23.92 0.86
N ARG A 129 -16.77 24.41 2.06
CA ARG A 129 -16.60 25.86 2.30
C ARG A 129 -15.40 26.45 1.55
N ASN A 130 -14.37 25.64 1.31
CA ASN A 130 -13.15 26.07 0.65
C ASN A 130 -12.98 25.49 -0.76
N ALA A 131 -14.06 25.05 -1.41
CA ALA A 131 -14.03 24.44 -2.75
C ALA A 131 -13.31 25.33 -3.79
N ARG A 132 -13.44 26.65 -3.68
CA ARG A 132 -12.74 27.63 -4.54
C ARG A 132 -11.21 27.67 -4.38
N HIS A 133 -10.69 27.12 -3.28
CA HIS A 133 -9.26 27.07 -2.95
C HIS A 133 -8.69 25.66 -3.10
N LEU A 134 -9.51 24.67 -3.50
CA LEU A 134 -9.06 23.31 -3.71
C LEU A 134 -8.25 23.22 -5.00
N GLU A 135 -6.96 22.95 -4.89
CA GLU A 135 -6.09 22.76 -6.05
C GLU A 135 -6.20 21.32 -6.55
N SER A 136 -7.15 21.05 -7.46
CA SER A 136 -7.41 19.70 -7.96
C SER A 136 -6.18 19.01 -8.57
N ALA A 137 -5.23 19.79 -9.10
CA ALA A 137 -3.98 19.28 -9.68
C ALA A 137 -2.98 18.74 -8.63
N LYS A 138 -3.16 19.05 -7.35
CA LYS A 138 -2.29 18.60 -6.24
C LYS A 138 -2.95 17.55 -5.35
N LEU A 139 -4.18 17.14 -5.67
CA LEU A 139 -4.88 16.08 -4.93
C LEU A 139 -4.17 14.74 -5.14
N THR A 140 -3.68 14.19 -4.04
CA THR A 140 -3.18 12.82 -4.00
C THR A 140 -4.33 11.82 -4.24
N GLN A 141 -4.02 10.59 -4.68
CA GLN A 141 -5.05 9.57 -4.89
C GLN A 141 -5.87 9.31 -3.61
N SER A 142 -5.22 9.26 -2.45
CA SER A 142 -5.89 9.04 -1.17
C SER A 142 -6.83 10.19 -0.78
N GLU A 143 -6.52 11.44 -1.18
CA GLU A 143 -7.43 12.58 -0.99
C GLU A 143 -8.64 12.51 -1.91
N GLN A 144 -8.45 12.07 -3.15
CA GLN A 144 -9.55 11.88 -4.10
C GLN A 144 -10.53 10.81 -3.58
N ASP A 145 -10.00 9.67 -3.12
CA ASP A 145 -10.80 8.58 -2.57
C ASP A 145 -11.57 9.02 -1.30
N LEU A 146 -10.92 9.80 -0.41
CA LEU A 146 -11.58 10.36 0.77
C LEU A 146 -12.69 11.35 0.38
N LEU A 147 -12.43 12.26 -0.55
CA LEU A 147 -13.41 13.22 -1.04
C LEU A 147 -14.62 12.52 -1.67
N GLU A 148 -14.38 11.49 -2.48
CA GLU A 148 -15.44 10.69 -3.08
C GLU A 148 -16.27 9.99 -1.99
N ALA A 149 -15.63 9.34 -1.02
CA ALA A 149 -16.33 8.68 0.09
C ALA A 149 -17.15 9.67 0.92
N LEU A 150 -16.59 10.85 1.26
CA LEU A 150 -17.29 11.90 2.00
C LEU A 150 -18.49 12.44 1.23
N HIS A 151 -18.37 12.71 -0.09
CA HIS A 151 -19.51 13.09 -0.91
C HIS A 151 -20.58 11.99 -0.92
N GLN A 152 -20.21 10.72 -1.10
CA GLN A 152 -21.17 9.61 -1.07
C GLN A 152 -21.92 9.51 0.27
N ALA A 153 -21.25 9.76 1.40
CA ALA A 153 -21.85 9.65 2.72
C ALA A 153 -22.69 10.88 3.12
N PHE A 154 -22.30 12.09 2.73
CA PHE A 154 -22.88 13.34 3.25
C PHE A 154 -23.64 14.18 2.23
N ALA A 155 -23.56 13.91 0.92
CA ALA A 155 -24.26 14.72 -0.10
C ALA A 155 -25.80 14.68 -0.02
N ASN A 156 -26.37 13.69 0.68
CA ASN A 156 -27.82 13.50 0.83
C ASN A 156 -28.35 13.74 2.25
N VAL A 157 -27.51 14.18 3.19
CA VAL A 157 -27.95 14.42 4.58
C VAL A 157 -28.38 15.89 4.71
N PRO A 158 -29.68 16.18 4.94
CA PRO A 158 -30.11 17.55 5.21
C PRO A 158 -29.45 18.05 6.51
N ARG A 159 -28.72 19.16 6.44
CA ARG A 159 -28.09 19.77 7.61
C ARG A 159 -29.18 20.31 8.53
N HIS A 160 -29.37 19.71 9.69
CA HIS A 160 -30.16 20.32 10.76
C HIS A 160 -29.34 21.46 11.39
N VAL A 161 -29.89 22.68 11.25
CA VAL A 161 -29.46 23.93 11.89
C VAL A 161 -29.79 23.88 13.37
#